data_AF-A0A853ID63-F1
#
_entry.id   AF-A0A853ID63-F1
#
_cell.length_a   1.000
_cell.length_b   1.000
_cell.length_c   1.000
_cell.angle_alpha   90.00
_cell.angle_beta   90.00
_cell.angle_gamma   90.00
#
_symmetry.space_group_name_H-M   'P 1'
#
loop_
_entity.id
_entity.type
_entity.pdbx_description
1 polymer ?
#
loop_
_entity_poly.entity_id
_entity_poly.type
_entity_poly.pdbx_seq_one_letter_code
_entity_poly.pdbx_strand_id
1 'polypeptide(L)'
;MPKSQNIAHFICLLCLAFCFVFVPGCVTTKTYAPVADRTQRPKVTQGVHIVKPGETLYSIAWRYGWDYRELAGTNNIRSPYLIHPKQRIRLSNASPTKKRSKERSQRITKKQPKTSSSVTKVKKPTEKSVKKQTSKSGKITWIWPVKGRVIENFTTKGKVNKGIDIGGKLGQPVNAAADGKVVYAGSGLLGYGKLVIIKHNYQFLSAYAHNRKLLVKEGDKVQAGQKIAEIGATGTTMAKLHFEIRQNGTPVNPLKFLPR
;
A
#
# COMPACT_ATOMS: atom_id res chain seq x y z
N MET A 1 47.20 46.25 -74.29
CA MET A 1 46.06 47.17 -74.09
C MET A 1 45.01 46.46 -73.25
N PRO A 2 44.57 47.05 -72.13
CA PRO A 2 43.76 46.42 -71.08
C PRO A 2 42.26 46.68 -71.30
N LYS A 3 41.38 45.78 -70.83
CA LYS A 3 40.21 46.12 -69.98
C LYS A 3 39.32 44.90 -69.66
N SER A 4 39.11 44.75 -68.35
CA SER A 4 37.92 44.17 -67.71
C SER A 4 37.85 42.64 -67.46
N GLN A 5 38.91 42.10 -66.85
CA GLN A 5 38.80 40.93 -65.95
C GLN A 5 38.08 41.24 -64.61
N ASN A 6 37.34 42.36 -64.51
CA ASN A 6 36.84 42.90 -63.23
C ASN A 6 35.34 42.66 -62.97
N ILE A 7 34.61 41.96 -63.84
CA ILE A 7 33.17 41.71 -63.65
C ILE A 7 32.93 40.37 -62.91
N ALA A 8 33.77 39.36 -63.15
CA ALA A 8 33.62 38.04 -62.54
C ALA A 8 33.96 38.01 -61.03
N HIS A 9 34.88 38.86 -60.57
CA HIS A 9 35.20 38.96 -59.14
C HIS A 9 34.16 39.73 -58.33
N PHE A 10 33.44 40.69 -58.94
CA PHE A 10 32.40 41.45 -58.23
C PHE A 10 31.12 40.64 -58.00
N ILE A 11 30.78 39.73 -58.92
CA ILE A 11 29.62 38.84 -58.80
C ILE A 11 29.92 37.69 -57.81
N CYS A 12 31.17 37.24 -57.73
CA CYS A 12 31.60 36.21 -56.77
C CYS A 12 31.63 36.72 -55.31
N LEU A 13 31.98 38.00 -55.10
CA LEU A 13 31.99 38.61 -53.76
C LEU A 13 30.61 39.05 -53.26
N LEU A 14 29.62 39.28 -54.15
CA LEU A 14 28.26 39.61 -53.72
C LEU A 14 27.43 38.37 -53.33
N CYS A 15 27.83 37.17 -53.74
CA CYS A 15 27.22 35.91 -53.30
C CYS A 15 27.77 35.40 -51.96
N LEU A 16 28.92 35.90 -51.50
CA LEU A 16 29.52 35.53 -50.21
C LEU A 16 29.08 36.44 -49.04
N ALA A 17 28.37 37.54 -49.31
CA ALA A 17 27.91 38.48 -48.28
C ALA A 17 26.41 38.36 -47.94
N PHE A 18 25.65 37.46 -48.58
CA PHE A 18 24.21 37.28 -48.36
C PHE A 18 23.84 35.90 -47.80
N CYS A 19 24.74 35.27 -47.06
CA CYS A 19 24.47 34.07 -46.26
C CYS A 19 24.77 34.25 -44.78
N PHE A 20 24.72 35.49 -44.28
CA PHE A 20 24.47 35.76 -42.86
C PHE A 20 22.96 35.97 -42.64
N VAL A 21 22.17 34.98 -43.07
CA VAL A 21 20.78 34.88 -42.65
C VAL A 21 20.81 34.43 -41.20
N PHE A 22 20.41 35.35 -40.33
CA PHE A 22 20.01 35.16 -38.94
C PHE A 22 19.62 33.71 -38.64
N VAL A 23 20.48 33.00 -37.92
CA VAL A 23 20.06 31.82 -37.15
C VAL A 23 19.44 32.38 -35.88
N PRO A 24 18.11 32.37 -35.69
CA PRO A 24 17.56 32.52 -34.36
C PRO A 24 18.02 31.29 -33.56
N GLY A 25 19.08 31.47 -32.79
CA GLY A 25 19.50 30.49 -31.80
C GLY A 25 18.33 30.27 -30.86
N CYS A 26 17.65 29.14 -31.00
CA CYS A 26 16.71 28.68 -30.00
C CYS A 26 17.51 28.42 -28.72
N VAL A 27 17.54 29.40 -27.81
CA VAL A 27 17.87 29.19 -26.42
C VAL A 27 16.80 28.24 -25.88
N THR A 28 17.10 26.94 -25.94
CA THR A 28 16.46 25.97 -25.07
C THR A 28 16.93 26.36 -23.68
N THR A 29 16.13 27.14 -22.96
CA THR A 29 16.17 27.06 -21.51
C THR A 29 16.01 25.58 -21.21
N LYS A 30 17.04 24.94 -20.67
CA LYS A 30 16.93 23.62 -20.07
C LYS A 30 15.97 23.77 -18.89
N THR A 31 14.69 23.83 -19.20
CA THR A 31 13.61 23.52 -18.29
C THR A 31 13.75 22.02 -18.09
N TYR A 32 14.61 21.67 -17.13
CA TYR A 32 14.61 20.33 -16.58
C TYR A 32 13.16 20.03 -16.22
N ALA A 33 12.63 18.94 -16.76
CA ALA A 33 11.36 18.42 -16.28
C ALA A 33 11.48 18.37 -14.74
N PRO A 34 10.50 18.88 -13.98
CA PRO A 34 10.60 18.87 -12.53
C PRO A 34 10.88 17.43 -12.13
N VAL A 35 12.06 17.19 -11.54
CA VAL A 35 12.36 15.92 -10.90
C VAL A 35 11.49 15.93 -9.65
N ALA A 36 10.25 15.46 -9.80
CA ALA A 36 9.38 15.25 -8.67
C ALA A 36 10.09 14.26 -7.76
N ASP A 37 10.47 14.75 -6.59
CA ASP A 37 11.08 13.96 -5.55
C ASP A 37 10.11 12.82 -5.19
N ARG A 38 10.42 11.60 -5.62
CA ARG A 38 9.58 10.38 -5.41
C ARG A 38 9.63 9.90 -3.95
N THR A 39 9.95 10.79 -3.01
CA THR A 39 10.46 10.50 -1.66
C THR A 39 9.43 10.07 -0.64
N GLN A 40 8.17 10.03 -1.01
CA GLN A 40 7.12 9.21 -0.42
C GLN A 40 6.12 9.09 -1.54
N ARG A 41 5.69 7.88 -1.95
CA ARG A 41 4.47 7.85 -2.78
C ARG A 41 3.37 8.41 -1.89
N PRO A 42 2.86 9.63 -2.16
CA PRO A 42 1.80 10.18 -1.36
C PRO A 42 0.65 9.17 -1.40
N LYS A 43 -0.05 9.05 -0.29
CA LYS A 43 -1.29 8.27 -0.23
C LYS A 43 -2.13 8.65 -1.45
N VAL A 44 -2.54 7.65 -2.23
CA VAL A 44 -3.30 7.90 -3.47
C VAL A 44 -4.71 8.31 -3.07
N THR A 45 -5.10 9.56 -3.33
CA THR A 45 -6.37 10.16 -2.86
C THR A 45 -7.45 10.28 -3.95
N GLN A 46 -7.20 9.72 -5.14
CA GLN A 46 -8.17 9.68 -6.23
C GLN A 46 -8.17 8.32 -6.93
N GLY A 47 -9.30 8.00 -7.57
CA GLY A 47 -9.45 6.81 -8.40
C GLY A 47 -10.23 5.67 -7.75
N VAL A 48 -10.36 4.58 -8.51
CA VAL A 48 -11.05 3.35 -8.10
C VAL A 48 -10.17 2.16 -8.41
N HIS A 49 -10.03 1.27 -7.43
CA HIS A 49 -9.39 -0.02 -7.61
C HIS A 49 -10.45 -1.11 -7.80
N ILE A 50 -10.26 -1.96 -8.81
CA ILE A 50 -11.10 -3.15 -9.03
C ILE A 50 -10.37 -4.34 -8.41
N VAL A 51 -10.97 -4.93 -7.38
CA VAL A 51 -10.38 -6.03 -6.61
C VAL A 51 -10.08 -7.21 -7.54
N LYS A 52 -8.84 -7.69 -7.50
CA LYS A 52 -8.38 -8.87 -8.21
C LYS A 52 -8.48 -10.12 -7.31
N PRO A 53 -8.55 -11.33 -7.90
CA PRO A 53 -8.45 -12.56 -7.13
C PRO A 53 -7.19 -12.59 -6.25
N GLY A 54 -7.34 -12.98 -4.99
CA GLY A 54 -6.24 -13.06 -4.01
C GLY A 54 -5.85 -11.75 -3.34
N GLU A 55 -6.53 -10.64 -3.61
CA GLU A 55 -6.32 -9.39 -2.89
C GLU A 55 -7.19 -9.30 -1.64
N THR A 56 -6.62 -8.65 -0.62
CA THR A 56 -7.30 -8.30 0.62
C THR A 56 -7.44 -6.79 0.74
N LEU A 57 -8.38 -6.31 1.55
CA LEU A 57 -8.48 -4.88 1.82
C LEU A 57 -7.17 -4.33 2.39
N TYR A 58 -6.46 -5.15 3.16
CA TYR A 58 -5.13 -4.86 3.68
C TYR A 58 -4.11 -4.68 2.58
N SER A 59 -4.04 -5.59 1.59
CA SER A 59 -3.08 -5.45 0.49
C SER A 59 -3.37 -4.23 -0.39
N ILE A 60 -4.65 -3.93 -0.64
CA ILE A 60 -5.05 -2.75 -1.42
C ILE A 60 -4.66 -1.48 -0.66
N ALA A 61 -5.00 -1.39 0.63
CA ALA A 61 -4.61 -0.27 1.46
C ALA A 61 -3.08 -0.10 1.49
N TRP A 62 -2.35 -1.20 1.67
CA TRP A 62 -0.89 -1.23 1.69
C TRP A 62 -0.27 -0.67 0.41
N ARG A 63 -0.80 -1.09 -0.75
CA ARG A 63 -0.35 -0.67 -2.09
C ARG A 63 -0.46 0.83 -2.29
N TYR A 64 -1.57 1.41 -1.83
CA TYR A 64 -1.91 2.81 -2.08
C TYR A 64 -1.56 3.75 -0.91
N GLY A 65 -0.91 3.23 0.13
CA GLY A 65 -0.50 4.03 1.31
C GLY A 65 -1.67 4.43 2.21
N TRP A 66 -2.76 3.67 2.18
CA TRP A 66 -3.91 3.88 3.06
C TRP A 66 -3.77 3.07 4.35
N ASP A 67 -4.37 3.60 5.42
CA ASP A 67 -4.80 2.74 6.51
C ASP A 67 -6.03 1.92 6.08
N TYR A 68 -6.01 0.61 6.36
CA TYR A 68 -7.08 -0.28 5.92
C TYR A 68 -8.44 0.09 6.53
N ARG A 69 -8.48 0.70 7.71
CA ARG A 69 -9.73 1.07 8.38
C ARG A 69 -10.31 2.33 7.78
N GLU A 70 -9.45 3.28 7.45
CA GLU A 70 -9.86 4.48 6.73
C GLU A 70 -10.42 4.10 5.35
N LEU A 71 -9.71 3.24 4.62
CA LEU A 71 -10.18 2.74 3.33
C LEU A 71 -11.51 1.98 3.46
N ALA A 72 -11.64 1.15 4.50
CA ALA A 72 -12.90 0.46 4.81
C ALA A 72 -14.03 1.45 5.06
N GLY A 73 -13.79 2.50 5.86
CA GLY A 73 -14.77 3.52 6.23
C GLY A 73 -15.31 4.26 5.01
N THR A 74 -14.43 4.75 4.13
CA THR A 74 -14.82 5.41 2.88
C THR A 74 -15.67 4.52 1.97
N ASN A 75 -15.45 3.21 2.02
CA ASN A 75 -16.13 2.23 1.17
C ASN A 75 -17.29 1.51 1.88
N ASN A 76 -17.69 1.94 3.08
CA ASN A 76 -18.72 1.29 3.91
C ASN A 76 -18.47 -0.21 4.16
N ILE A 77 -17.20 -0.64 4.16
CA ILE A 77 -16.82 -2.02 4.42
C ILE A 77 -16.72 -2.21 5.93
N ARG A 78 -17.55 -3.09 6.48
CA ARG A 78 -17.55 -3.41 7.91
C ARG A 78 -16.62 -4.57 8.21
N SER A 79 -16.19 -4.68 9.47
CA SER A 79 -15.57 -5.91 9.98
C SER A 79 -16.47 -7.11 9.64
N PRO A 80 -15.94 -8.22 9.09
CA PRO A 80 -14.53 -8.65 9.07
C PRO A 80 -13.67 -8.13 7.90
N TYR A 81 -14.06 -7.05 7.23
CA TYR A 81 -13.35 -6.42 6.11
C TYR A 81 -13.26 -7.30 4.86
N LEU A 82 -14.28 -8.14 4.65
CA LEU A 82 -14.39 -9.00 3.48
C LEU A 82 -14.61 -8.16 2.21
N ILE A 83 -13.86 -8.50 1.17
CA ILE A 83 -14.01 -7.96 -0.19
C ILE A 83 -14.02 -9.11 -1.18
N HIS A 84 -14.60 -8.88 -2.35
CA HIS A 84 -14.73 -9.89 -3.40
C HIS A 84 -14.08 -9.43 -4.70
N PRO A 85 -13.58 -10.35 -5.55
CA PRO A 85 -13.11 -10.01 -6.88
C PRO A 85 -14.15 -9.20 -7.67
N LYS A 86 -13.67 -8.27 -8.51
CA LYS A 86 -14.46 -7.30 -9.28
C LYS A 86 -15.16 -6.22 -8.45
N GLN A 87 -15.12 -6.28 -7.12
CA GLN A 87 -15.61 -5.20 -6.26
C GLN A 87 -14.83 -3.91 -6.52
N ARG A 88 -15.52 -2.77 -6.50
CA ARG A 88 -14.92 -1.43 -6.69
C ARG A 88 -14.59 -0.82 -5.34
N ILE A 89 -13.33 -0.45 -5.15
CA ILE A 89 -12.81 0.22 -3.95
C ILE A 89 -12.39 1.64 -4.32
N ARG A 90 -13.09 2.63 -3.77
CA ARG A 90 -12.80 4.05 -3.96
C ARG A 90 -11.59 4.44 -3.13
N LEU A 91 -10.62 5.09 -3.77
CA LEU A 91 -9.39 5.60 -3.16
C LEU A 91 -9.52 7.11 -2.93
N SER A 92 -10.61 7.59 -2.35
CA SER A 92 -10.87 9.03 -2.19
C SER A 92 -11.10 9.44 -0.74
N ASN A 93 -10.60 10.61 -0.34
CA ASN A 93 -10.91 11.19 0.97
C ASN A 93 -12.36 11.69 1.07
N ALA A 94 -13.07 11.77 -0.07
CA ALA A 94 -14.50 12.07 -0.10
C ALA A 94 -15.28 10.88 0.47
N SER A 95 -15.61 10.98 1.76
CA SER A 95 -16.63 10.13 2.37
C SER A 95 -17.92 10.27 1.57
N PRO A 96 -18.67 9.19 1.29
CA PRO A 96 -20.01 9.34 0.74
C PRO A 96 -20.83 10.08 1.80
N THR A 97 -21.04 11.38 1.59
CA THR A 97 -22.05 12.13 2.32
C THR A 97 -23.35 11.34 2.14
N LYS A 98 -23.83 10.75 3.23
CA LYS A 98 -25.21 10.28 3.33
C LYS A 98 -26.06 11.51 2.98
N LYS A 99 -26.49 11.62 1.71
CA LYS A 99 -27.72 12.32 1.39
C LYS A 99 -28.79 11.58 2.17
N ARG A 100 -29.09 12.10 3.35
CA ARG A 100 -30.25 11.75 4.15
C ARG A 100 -31.44 12.11 3.27
N SER A 101 -31.95 11.15 2.50
CA SER A 101 -33.28 11.24 1.94
C SER A 101 -34.21 11.39 3.14
N LYS A 102 -34.72 12.61 3.34
CA LYS A 102 -35.89 12.85 4.17
C LYS A 102 -37.05 12.18 3.45
N GLU A 103 -37.21 10.88 3.65
CA GLU A 103 -38.44 10.21 3.27
C GLU A 103 -39.45 10.46 4.39
N ARG A 104 -40.42 11.28 4.02
CA ARG A 104 -41.58 11.73 4.76
C ARG A 104 -42.32 10.53 5.31
N SER A 105 -42.24 10.33 6.62
CA SER A 105 -43.07 9.36 7.35
C SER A 105 -44.53 9.82 7.27
N GLN A 106 -45.27 9.27 6.30
CA GLN A 106 -46.73 9.31 6.34
C GLN A 106 -47.22 8.20 7.25
N ARG A 107 -47.69 8.68 8.40
CA ARG A 107 -48.58 8.02 9.35
C ARG A 107 -49.78 7.38 8.63
N ILE A 108 -49.91 6.06 8.70
CA ILE A 108 -51.22 5.38 8.62
C ILE A 108 -51.34 4.42 9.80
N THR A 109 -52.23 4.80 10.70
CA THR A 109 -52.81 4.02 11.79
C THR A 109 -53.76 2.95 11.24
N LYS A 110 -53.60 1.67 11.62
CA LYS A 110 -54.75 0.79 11.93
C LYS A 110 -54.38 -0.50 12.69
N LYS A 111 -55.03 -0.61 13.85
CA LYS A 111 -55.45 -1.74 14.70
C LYS A 111 -54.96 -3.17 14.40
N GLN A 112 -54.47 -3.80 15.48
CA GLN A 112 -54.45 -5.25 15.76
C GLN A 112 -55.81 -5.94 15.52
N PRO A 113 -55.75 -7.25 15.26
CA PRO A 113 -56.43 -8.19 16.16
C PRO A 113 -55.44 -9.17 16.83
N LYS A 114 -55.73 -9.47 18.09
CA LYS A 114 -55.12 -10.55 18.87
C LYS A 114 -55.77 -11.87 18.47
N THR A 115 -54.98 -12.91 18.25
CA THR A 115 -55.40 -14.29 18.49
C THR A 115 -54.28 -15.04 19.19
N SER A 116 -54.66 -15.56 20.36
CA SER A 116 -53.92 -16.45 21.24
C SER A 116 -53.86 -17.84 20.62
N SER A 117 -52.69 -18.48 20.55
CA SER A 117 -52.53 -19.94 20.58
C SER A 117 -51.10 -20.35 20.96
N SER A 118 -50.98 -20.85 22.19
CA SER A 118 -50.17 -22.03 22.59
C SER A 118 -48.69 -22.12 22.22
N VAL A 119 -47.87 -21.78 23.21
CA VAL A 119 -46.70 -22.49 23.74
C VAL A 119 -46.27 -23.76 22.99
N THR A 120 -45.09 -23.74 22.37
CA THR A 120 -44.21 -24.92 22.35
C THR A 120 -42.77 -24.47 22.59
N LYS A 121 -42.23 -24.96 23.70
CA LYS A 121 -40.93 -24.65 24.28
C LYS A 121 -39.83 -25.27 23.41
N VAL A 122 -39.29 -24.53 22.46
CA VAL A 122 -38.06 -24.90 21.73
C VAL A 122 -36.89 -24.13 22.32
N LYS A 123 -35.95 -24.87 22.91
CA LYS A 123 -34.71 -24.37 23.52
C LYS A 123 -33.95 -23.50 22.52
N LYS A 124 -33.95 -22.20 22.80
CA LYS A 124 -33.08 -21.18 22.22
C LYS A 124 -31.61 -21.61 22.39
N PRO A 125 -30.85 -21.88 21.31
CA PRO A 125 -29.40 -21.91 21.41
C PRO A 125 -28.97 -20.52 21.84
N THR A 126 -28.28 -20.48 22.98
CA THR A 126 -27.74 -19.29 23.62
C THR A 126 -26.93 -18.51 22.59
N GLU A 127 -27.54 -17.44 22.10
CA GLU A 127 -26.92 -16.34 21.38
C GLU A 127 -25.83 -15.79 22.28
N LYS A 128 -24.62 -16.34 22.14
CA LYS A 128 -23.41 -15.80 22.73
C LYS A 128 -23.25 -14.41 22.13
N SER A 129 -23.75 -13.44 22.90
CA SER A 129 -23.43 -12.02 22.85
C SER A 129 -22.10 -11.82 22.13
N VAL A 130 -22.19 -11.30 20.91
CA VAL A 130 -21.06 -10.76 20.16
C VAL A 130 -20.56 -9.60 21.00
N LYS A 131 -19.68 -9.90 21.96
CA LYS A 131 -18.91 -8.91 22.70
C LYS A 131 -18.22 -8.08 21.63
N LYS A 132 -18.69 -6.83 21.51
CA LYS A 132 -18.01 -5.73 20.86
C LYS A 132 -16.55 -5.79 21.31
N GLN A 133 -15.68 -6.37 20.49
CA GLN A 133 -14.24 -6.43 20.75
C GLN A 133 -13.72 -5.00 20.62
N THR A 134 -13.90 -4.22 21.68
CA THR A 134 -13.02 -3.11 21.98
C THR A 134 -11.66 -3.73 22.25
N SER A 135 -10.88 -3.91 21.19
CA SER A 135 -9.48 -4.31 21.30
C SER A 135 -8.79 -3.23 22.11
N LYS A 136 -8.63 -3.46 23.42
CA LYS A 136 -7.60 -2.78 24.19
C LYS A 136 -6.32 -2.92 23.37
N SER A 137 -5.72 -1.82 22.95
CA SER A 137 -4.43 -1.82 22.27
C SER A 137 -3.41 -2.34 23.28
N GLY A 138 -3.29 -3.66 23.38
CA GLY A 138 -2.31 -4.30 24.22
C GLY A 138 -0.93 -3.91 23.75
N LYS A 139 -0.03 -3.63 24.70
CA LYS A 139 1.40 -3.43 24.43
C LYS A 139 1.91 -4.63 23.63
N ILE A 140 2.53 -4.38 22.49
CA ILE A 140 3.15 -5.43 21.66
C ILE A 140 4.58 -5.64 22.14
N THR A 141 4.93 -6.88 22.43
CA THR A 141 6.32 -7.30 22.62
C THR A 141 6.88 -7.75 21.28
N TRP A 142 7.84 -7.00 20.76
CA TRP A 142 8.47 -7.29 19.48
C TRP A 142 9.74 -8.11 19.66
N ILE A 143 10.03 -8.97 18.70
CA ILE A 143 11.29 -9.69 18.56
C ILE A 143 11.85 -9.52 17.15
N TRP A 144 13.15 -9.77 16.99
CA TRP A 144 13.77 -9.79 15.68
C TRP A 144 13.17 -10.89 14.80
N PRO A 145 12.73 -10.57 13.57
CA PRO A 145 12.11 -11.55 12.66
C PRO A 145 13.12 -12.52 12.03
N VAL A 146 14.40 -12.14 12.02
CA VAL A 146 15.51 -12.98 11.56
C VAL A 146 16.80 -12.53 12.24
N LYS A 147 17.74 -13.46 12.41
CA LYS A 147 19.10 -13.16 12.87
C LYS A 147 19.94 -12.69 11.68
N GLY A 148 20.42 -11.45 11.72
CA GLY A 148 21.25 -10.90 10.64
C GLY A 148 21.62 -9.44 10.90
N ARG A 149 22.55 -8.90 10.11
CA ARG A 149 22.92 -7.49 10.17
C ARG A 149 21.91 -6.66 9.38
N VAL A 150 21.58 -5.47 9.90
CA VAL A 150 20.84 -4.48 9.12
C VAL A 150 21.77 -3.94 8.04
N ILE A 151 21.37 -4.07 6.78
CA ILE A 151 22.14 -3.64 5.60
C ILE A 151 21.54 -2.40 4.93
N GLU A 152 20.27 -2.10 5.19
CA GLU A 152 19.64 -0.85 4.75
C GLU A 152 18.70 -0.35 5.86
N ASN A 153 18.85 0.91 6.26
CA ASN A 153 18.06 1.53 7.31
C ASN A 153 16.76 2.13 6.76
N PHE A 154 15.79 2.33 7.67
CA PHE A 154 14.58 3.09 7.38
C PHE A 154 14.94 4.53 6.99
N THR A 155 14.40 5.01 5.88
CA THR A 155 14.50 6.41 5.48
C THR A 155 13.28 6.84 4.68
N THR A 156 12.79 8.04 5.00
CA THR A 156 11.72 8.73 4.27
C THR A 156 12.26 9.83 3.35
N LYS A 157 13.58 9.94 3.22
CA LYS A 157 14.29 10.94 2.40
C LYS A 157 15.25 10.24 1.44
N GLY A 158 15.49 10.85 0.28
CA GLY A 158 16.35 10.27 -0.76
C GLY A 158 15.83 8.93 -1.29
N LYS A 159 16.70 7.90 -1.31
CA LYS A 159 16.30 6.53 -1.67
C LYS A 159 15.43 5.94 -0.55
N VAL A 160 14.11 6.08 -0.70
CA VAL A 160 13.12 5.66 0.31
C VAL A 160 13.25 4.19 0.65
N ASN A 161 13.33 3.91 1.95
CA ASN A 161 13.16 2.58 2.52
C ASN A 161 12.10 2.65 3.62
N LYS A 162 10.96 1.99 3.38
CA LYS A 162 9.79 1.99 4.28
C LYS A 162 9.94 1.06 5.48
N GLY A 163 11.04 0.33 5.56
CA GLY A 163 11.35 -0.62 6.62
C GLY A 163 12.83 -0.65 6.90
N ILE A 164 13.34 -1.82 7.28
CA ILE A 164 14.76 -2.13 7.31
C ILE A 164 15.02 -3.36 6.46
N ASP A 165 16.22 -3.43 5.89
CA ASP A 165 16.68 -4.63 5.23
C ASP A 165 17.66 -5.36 6.13
N ILE A 166 17.39 -6.63 6.39
CA ILE A 166 18.22 -7.50 7.20
C ILE A 166 18.85 -8.53 6.28
N GLY A 167 20.18 -8.51 6.20
CA GLY A 167 20.95 -9.47 5.41
C GLY A 167 20.79 -10.88 5.96
N GLY A 168 20.66 -11.87 5.08
CA GLY A 168 20.48 -13.27 5.46
C GLY A 168 20.83 -14.22 4.33
N LYS A 169 20.71 -15.52 4.59
CA LYS A 169 20.99 -16.58 3.61
C LYS A 169 19.68 -17.05 2.95
N LEU A 170 19.76 -17.50 1.68
CA LEU A 170 18.62 -18.15 1.04
C LEU A 170 18.12 -19.32 1.89
N GLY A 171 16.82 -19.35 2.17
CA GLY A 171 16.21 -20.40 3.00
C GLY A 171 16.26 -20.18 4.50
N GLN A 172 16.95 -19.14 4.97
CA GLN A 172 16.98 -18.81 6.38
C GLN A 172 15.54 -18.57 6.90
N PRO A 173 15.17 -19.11 8.08
CA PRO A 173 13.85 -18.90 8.65
C PRO A 173 13.53 -17.41 8.88
N VAL A 174 12.31 -17.02 8.49
CA VAL A 174 11.70 -15.74 8.84
C VAL A 174 10.58 -16.02 9.83
N ASN A 175 10.63 -15.36 10.98
CA ASN A 175 9.70 -15.55 12.09
C ASN A 175 8.79 -14.34 12.25
N ALA A 176 7.58 -14.57 12.76
CA ALA A 176 6.68 -13.49 13.16
C ALA A 176 7.32 -12.67 14.29
N ALA A 177 7.45 -11.36 14.10
CA ALA A 177 8.04 -10.45 15.07
C ALA A 177 7.18 -10.23 16.32
N ALA A 178 5.89 -10.57 16.25
CA ALA A 178 4.95 -10.51 17.37
C ALA A 178 3.70 -11.36 17.07
N ASP A 179 2.90 -11.64 18.09
CA ASP A 179 1.61 -12.32 17.95
C ASP A 179 0.66 -11.58 17.00
N GLY A 180 -0.12 -12.31 16.21
CA GLY A 180 -1.08 -11.67 15.33
C GLY A 180 -1.86 -12.61 14.44
N LYS A 181 -2.49 -12.01 13.43
CA LYS A 181 -3.22 -12.71 12.37
C LYS A 181 -2.65 -12.32 11.01
N VAL A 182 -2.37 -13.30 10.17
CA VAL A 182 -1.96 -13.08 8.78
C VAL A 182 -3.13 -12.48 8.01
N VAL A 183 -2.94 -11.29 7.47
CA VAL A 183 -3.95 -10.54 6.70
C VAL A 183 -3.64 -10.45 5.20
N TYR A 184 -2.48 -10.97 4.81
CA TYR A 184 -2.10 -11.18 3.41
C TYR A 184 -0.89 -12.13 3.35
N ALA A 185 -0.90 -13.07 2.40
CA ALA A 185 0.23 -13.92 2.07
C ALA A 185 0.22 -14.19 0.56
N GLY A 186 1.18 -13.64 -0.19
CA GLY A 186 1.23 -13.81 -1.64
C GLY A 186 2.20 -12.86 -2.35
N SER A 187 2.08 -12.78 -3.68
CA SER A 187 3.02 -12.02 -4.56
C SER A 187 2.38 -10.87 -5.34
N GLY A 188 1.11 -10.55 -5.10
CA GLY A 188 0.36 -9.50 -5.81
C GLY A 188 0.76 -8.05 -5.48
N LEU A 189 1.72 -7.84 -4.57
CA LEU A 189 2.21 -6.51 -4.19
C LEU A 189 3.56 -6.23 -4.85
N LEU A 190 3.51 -5.36 -5.88
CA LEU A 190 4.68 -4.98 -6.66
C LEU A 190 5.79 -4.40 -5.77
N GLY A 191 7.03 -4.84 -6.04
CA GLY A 191 8.23 -4.41 -5.30
C GLY A 191 8.50 -5.19 -4.01
N TYR A 192 7.58 -6.04 -3.55
CA TYR A 192 7.76 -6.82 -2.32
C TYR A 192 8.11 -8.30 -2.57
N GLY A 193 7.96 -8.79 -3.80
CA GLY A 193 8.08 -10.23 -4.08
C GLY A 193 7.04 -11.05 -3.29
N LYS A 194 7.40 -12.24 -2.82
CA LYS A 194 6.53 -13.00 -1.90
C LYS A 194 6.53 -12.33 -0.53
N LEU A 195 5.35 -11.99 -0.06
CA LEU A 195 5.14 -11.13 1.08
C LEU A 195 4.11 -11.73 2.05
N VAL A 196 4.39 -11.62 3.35
CA VAL A 196 3.44 -11.83 4.44
C VAL A 196 3.16 -10.49 5.11
N ILE A 197 1.89 -10.19 5.41
CA ILE A 197 1.50 -9.06 6.27
C ILE A 197 0.75 -9.62 7.48
N ILE A 198 1.19 -9.26 8.68
CA ILE A 198 0.58 -9.68 9.95
C ILE A 198 -0.03 -8.47 10.65
N LYS A 199 -1.30 -8.59 11.08
CA LYS A 199 -1.98 -7.65 11.97
C LYS A 199 -1.80 -8.11 13.41
N HIS A 200 -1.17 -7.25 14.21
CA HIS A 200 -0.91 -7.53 15.62
C HIS A 200 -2.02 -7.01 16.52
N ASN A 201 -2.46 -5.77 16.28
CA ASN A 201 -3.59 -5.18 16.98
C ASN A 201 -4.33 -4.17 16.08
N TYR A 202 -5.08 -3.25 16.66
CA TYR A 202 -5.79 -2.23 15.90
C TYR A 202 -4.83 -1.28 15.18
N GLN A 203 -3.69 -0.93 15.78
CA GLN A 203 -2.79 0.11 15.29
C GLN A 203 -1.64 -0.43 14.44
N PHE A 204 -1.16 -1.64 14.73
CA PHE A 204 0.10 -2.15 14.17
C PHE A 204 -0.07 -3.30 13.18
N LEU A 205 0.65 -3.17 12.07
CA LEU A 205 0.91 -4.20 11.07
C LEU A 205 2.42 -4.40 10.92
N SER A 206 2.85 -5.61 10.58
CA SER A 206 4.21 -5.87 10.10
C SER A 206 4.20 -6.57 8.74
N ALA A 207 5.25 -6.35 7.95
CA ALA A 207 5.43 -6.95 6.63
C ALA A 207 6.80 -7.62 6.50
N TYR A 208 6.81 -8.76 5.83
CA TYR A 208 7.98 -9.62 5.64
C TYR A 208 8.09 -9.92 4.15
N ALA A 209 9.02 -9.28 3.45
CA ALA A 209 9.10 -9.33 1.99
C ALA A 209 10.31 -10.11 1.47
N HIS A 210 10.35 -10.27 0.14
CA HIS A 210 11.41 -10.94 -0.61
C HIS A 210 11.61 -12.43 -0.28
N ASN A 211 10.59 -13.07 0.28
CA ASN A 211 10.69 -14.48 0.70
C ASN A 211 10.79 -15.42 -0.51
N ARG A 212 11.46 -16.57 -0.36
CA ARG A 212 11.41 -17.63 -1.37
C ARG A 212 10.20 -18.53 -1.20
N LYS A 213 9.74 -18.72 0.04
CA LYS A 213 8.65 -19.63 0.42
C LYS A 213 7.83 -19.00 1.54
N LEU A 214 6.51 -19.08 1.42
CA LEU A 214 5.57 -18.70 2.47
C LEU A 214 5.08 -19.99 3.14
N LEU A 215 5.02 -19.99 4.48
CA LEU A 215 4.62 -21.15 5.30
C LEU A 215 3.28 -20.91 6.02
N VAL A 216 2.67 -19.76 5.74
CA VAL A 216 1.36 -19.34 6.27
C VAL A 216 0.50 -18.82 5.14
N LYS A 217 -0.81 -18.82 5.36
CA LYS A 217 -1.83 -18.26 4.46
C LYS A 217 -2.63 -17.17 5.17
N GLU A 218 -3.38 -16.40 4.39
CA GLU A 218 -4.33 -15.45 4.94
C GLU A 218 -5.30 -16.14 5.91
N GLY A 219 -5.54 -15.51 7.06
CA GLY A 219 -6.43 -16.02 8.09
C GLY A 219 -5.72 -16.70 9.25
N ASP A 220 -4.51 -17.22 9.04
CA ASP A 220 -3.74 -17.92 10.07
C ASP A 220 -3.45 -17.02 11.26
N LYS A 221 -3.56 -17.57 12.48
CA LYS A 221 -3.03 -16.95 13.70
C LYS A 221 -1.57 -17.37 13.86
N VAL A 222 -0.74 -16.42 14.26
CA VAL A 222 0.69 -16.66 14.49
C VAL A 222 1.10 -16.12 15.86
N GLN A 223 2.09 -16.76 16.47
CA GLN A 223 2.74 -16.30 17.69
C GLN A 223 4.10 -15.68 17.38
N ALA A 224 4.57 -14.80 18.25
CA ALA A 224 5.94 -14.28 18.20
C ALA A 224 6.94 -15.44 18.13
N GLY A 225 7.87 -15.39 17.18
CA GLY A 225 8.89 -16.43 17.00
C GLY A 225 8.46 -17.59 16.11
N GLN A 226 7.17 -17.73 15.79
CA GLN A 226 6.70 -18.75 14.85
C GLN A 226 7.29 -18.52 13.46
N LYS A 227 7.85 -19.58 12.85
CA LYS A 227 8.35 -19.55 11.47
C LYS A 227 7.18 -19.35 10.49
N ILE A 228 7.24 -18.29 9.69
CA ILE A 228 6.17 -17.90 8.75
C ILE A 228 6.62 -17.95 7.29
N ALA A 229 7.92 -17.87 7.04
CA ALA A 229 8.47 -17.84 5.69
C ALA A 229 9.95 -18.24 5.70
N GLU A 230 10.56 -18.21 4.53
CA GLU A 230 11.99 -18.41 4.33
C GLU A 230 12.56 -17.28 3.46
N ILE A 231 13.70 -16.73 3.86
CA ILE A 231 14.40 -15.67 3.12
C ILE A 231 14.63 -16.13 1.68
N GLY A 232 14.38 -15.21 0.77
CA GLY A 232 14.65 -15.36 -0.65
C GLY A 232 15.29 -14.11 -1.24
N ALA A 233 15.17 -14.00 -2.54
CA ALA A 233 15.52 -12.81 -3.32
C ALA A 233 14.40 -12.43 -4.30
N THR A 234 13.13 -12.80 -4.03
CA THR A 234 12.05 -12.50 -4.98
C THR A 234 11.81 -10.99 -5.06
N GLY A 235 11.88 -10.41 -6.27
CA GLY A 235 11.70 -8.97 -6.47
C GLY A 235 12.86 -8.10 -5.97
N THR A 236 14.04 -8.69 -5.75
CA THR A 236 15.29 -8.02 -5.38
C THR A 236 16.47 -8.79 -5.99
N THR A 237 17.69 -8.24 -5.92
CA THR A 237 18.90 -8.86 -6.50
C THR A 237 19.74 -9.67 -5.50
N MET A 238 19.43 -9.60 -4.20
CA MET A 238 20.18 -10.28 -3.15
C MET A 238 19.29 -10.89 -2.08
N ALA A 239 19.81 -11.90 -1.38
CA ALA A 239 19.13 -12.55 -0.26
C ALA A 239 19.06 -11.63 0.95
N LYS A 240 17.84 -11.18 1.29
CA LYS A 240 17.56 -10.31 2.43
C LYS A 240 16.10 -10.44 2.85
N LEU A 241 15.82 -10.07 4.10
CA LEU A 241 14.47 -9.78 4.55
C LEU A 241 14.26 -8.27 4.52
N HIS A 242 13.27 -7.81 3.77
CA HIS A 242 12.74 -6.46 3.96
C HIS A 242 11.62 -6.52 5.01
N PHE A 243 11.80 -5.82 6.12
CA PHE A 243 10.90 -5.83 7.27
C PHE A 243 10.32 -4.43 7.51
N GLU A 244 9.00 -4.29 7.43
CA GLU A 244 8.30 -3.03 7.77
C GLU A 244 7.46 -3.20 9.04
N ILE A 245 7.35 -2.11 9.81
CA ILE A 245 6.28 -1.91 10.79
C ILE A 245 5.47 -0.71 10.31
N ARG A 246 4.14 -0.86 10.30
CA ARG A 246 3.22 0.25 10.05
C ARG A 246 2.35 0.52 11.25
N GLN A 247 2.30 1.77 11.67
CA GLN A 247 1.42 2.25 12.72
C GLN A 247 0.36 3.15 12.08
N ASN A 248 -0.92 2.79 12.23
CA ASN A 248 -2.04 3.49 11.62
C ASN A 248 -1.91 3.66 10.09
N GLY A 249 -1.38 2.65 9.41
CA GLY A 249 -1.19 2.66 7.95
C GLY A 249 0.12 3.33 7.49
N THR A 250 0.80 4.08 8.35
CA THR A 250 2.05 4.78 8.02
C THR A 250 3.27 3.94 8.38
N PRO A 251 4.26 3.78 7.47
CA PRO A 251 5.55 3.16 7.78
C PRO A 251 6.31 3.91 8.88
N VAL A 252 6.82 3.18 9.86
CA VAL A 252 7.63 3.71 10.97
C VAL A 252 8.94 2.94 11.06
N ASN A 253 9.99 3.56 11.59
CA ASN A 253 11.30 2.93 11.73
C ASN A 253 11.21 1.69 12.68
N PRO A 254 11.42 0.45 12.18
CA PRO A 254 11.33 -0.77 12.98
C PRO A 254 12.33 -0.83 14.15
N LEU A 255 13.49 -0.19 14.03
CA LEU A 255 14.52 -0.18 15.08
C LEU A 255 14.08 0.54 16.36
N LYS A 256 12.99 1.32 16.32
CA LYS A 256 12.38 1.92 17.52
C LYS A 256 11.55 0.92 18.34
N PHE A 257 11.24 -0.24 17.77
CA PHE A 257 10.34 -1.24 18.36
C PHE A 257 11.06 -2.55 18.67
N LEU A 258 12.02 -2.94 17.85
CA LEU A 258 12.82 -4.15 18.03
C LEU A 258 13.74 -4.03 19.25
N PRO A 259 14.00 -5.14 19.97
CA PRO A 259 14.92 -5.13 21.11
C PRO A 259 16.34 -4.77 20.65
N ARG A 260 17.08 -4.08 21.52
CA ARG A 260 18.47 -3.70 21.29
C ARG A 260 19.42 -4.89 21.49
#